data_AF-A0A522FE01-F1
#
_entry.id   AF-A0A522FE01-F1
#
_cell.length_a   1.000
_cell.length_b   1.000
_cell.length_c   1.000
_cell.angle_alpha   90.00
_cell.angle_beta   90.00
_cell.angle_gamma   90.00
#
_symmetry.space_group_name_H-M   'P 1'
#
loop_
_entity.id
_entity.type
_entity.pdbx_description
1 polymer ?
#
loop_
_entity_poly.entity_id
_entity_poly.type
_entity_poly.pdbx_seq_one_letter_code
_entity_poly.pdbx_strand_id
1 'polypeptide(L)'
;MKNKLHLTLLILSLLFIVSSGISYLTGTTSLTGLLLVAGFIALALAVRGFQKLKGFSFTLWIFTAVTASMFYPQYFLSAGSFQFKSLIVPLLQIIMFGMGSQMSFEDFSGVIKMPKGVFVGVFSHYLIMPLVGFCIARIFNFPPEIAAGIILIGCVPSGLASNVMSFLAKANLALAVTVGAISTLLSPFVTPMLMKWLGGQYIEVSFWSM
;
A
#
# COMPACT_ATOMS: atom_id res chain seq x y z
N MET A 1 15.86 23.99 -19.77
CA MET A 1 14.39 23.93 -19.99
C MET A 1 13.66 22.97 -19.05
N LYS A 2 14.11 21.71 -18.86
CA LYS A 2 13.42 20.72 -17.99
C LYS A 2 13.16 21.21 -16.55
N ASN A 3 14.14 21.85 -15.88
CA ASN A 3 13.95 22.34 -14.50
C ASN A 3 12.91 23.47 -14.37
N LYS A 4 12.71 24.31 -15.40
CA LYS A 4 11.69 25.37 -15.37
C LYS A 4 10.28 24.77 -15.41
N LEU A 5 10.05 23.75 -16.25
CA LEU A 5 8.75 23.08 -16.34
C LEU A 5 8.33 22.43 -15.01
N HIS A 6 9.22 21.68 -14.36
CA HIS A 6 8.92 21.04 -13.08
C HIS A 6 8.69 22.03 -11.94
N LEU A 7 9.38 23.18 -11.97
CA LEU A 7 9.14 24.26 -11.01
C LEU A 7 7.77 24.90 -11.24
N THR A 8 7.38 25.16 -12.49
CA THR A 8 6.04 25.67 -12.82
C THR A 8 4.95 24.70 -12.38
N LEU A 9 5.12 23.40 -12.63
CA LEU A 9 4.19 22.36 -12.18
C LEU A 9 4.06 22.29 -10.66
N LEU A 10 5.16 22.52 -9.93
CA LEU A 10 5.15 22.54 -8.47
C LEU A 10 4.33 23.74 -7.94
N ILE A 11 4.54 24.93 -8.50
CA ILE A 11 3.76 26.13 -8.15
C ILE A 11 2.28 25.91 -8.47
N LEU A 12 1.99 25.37 -9.65
CA LEU A 12 0.62 25.06 -10.08
C LEU A 12 -0.07 24.06 -9.14
N SER A 13 0.65 23.02 -8.70
CA SER A 13 0.11 22.05 -7.75
C SER A 13 -0.28 22.67 -6.42
N LEU A 14 0.56 23.59 -5.92
CA LEU A 14 0.30 24.31 -4.67
C LEU A 14 -0.95 25.21 -4.82
N LEU A 15 -1.06 25.92 -5.93
CA LEU A 15 -2.23 26.75 -6.25
C LEU A 15 -3.51 25.90 -6.29
N PHE A 16 -3.50 24.74 -6.94
CA PHE A 16 -4.67 23.87 -7.02
C PHE A 16 -5.05 23.26 -5.67
N ILE A 17 -4.09 22.84 -4.86
CA ILE A 17 -4.35 22.30 -3.51
C ILE A 17 -4.93 23.38 -2.59
N VAL A 18 -4.37 24.60 -2.61
CA VAL A 18 -4.89 25.72 -1.81
C VAL A 18 -6.28 26.13 -2.30
N SER A 19 -6.49 26.22 -3.62
CA SER A 19 -7.80 26.55 -4.20
C SER A 19 -8.84 25.48 -3.88
N SER A 20 -8.45 24.20 -3.83
CA SER A 20 -9.31 23.11 -3.39
C SER A 20 -9.73 23.29 -1.93
N GLY A 21 -8.80 23.65 -1.04
CA GLY A 21 -9.11 23.97 0.36
C GLY A 21 -10.10 25.12 0.51
N ILE A 22 -9.95 26.19 -0.28
CA ILE A 22 -10.91 27.31 -0.30
C ILE A 22 -12.27 26.83 -0.82
N SER A 23 -12.30 26.06 -1.91
CA SER A 23 -13.53 25.51 -2.50
C SER A 23 -14.28 24.59 -1.54
N TYR A 24 -13.54 23.85 -0.69
CA TYR A 24 -14.13 23.01 0.34
C TYR A 24 -14.85 23.86 1.40
N LEU A 25 -14.22 24.96 1.83
CA LEU A 25 -14.82 25.90 2.79
C LEU A 25 -16.04 26.64 2.23
N THR A 26 -16.09 26.88 0.91
CA THR A 26 -17.26 27.50 0.25
C THR A 26 -18.38 26.49 -0.07
N GLY A 27 -18.22 25.20 0.26
CA GLY A 27 -19.23 24.17 0.04
C GLY A 27 -19.34 23.63 -1.38
N THR A 28 -18.42 24.00 -2.28
CA THR A 28 -18.45 23.57 -3.70
C THR A 28 -17.70 22.25 -3.86
N THR A 29 -18.35 21.13 -3.54
CA THR A 29 -17.73 19.79 -3.49
C THR A 29 -17.22 19.27 -4.83
N SER A 30 -17.93 19.52 -5.94
CA SER A 30 -17.51 19.10 -7.28
C SER A 30 -16.20 19.77 -7.74
N LEU A 31 -16.09 21.09 -7.52
CA LEU A 31 -14.89 21.86 -7.84
C LEU A 31 -13.71 21.47 -6.92
N THR A 32 -13.99 21.20 -5.64
CA THR A 32 -13.00 20.72 -4.66
C THR A 32 -12.31 19.45 -5.15
N GLY A 33 -13.09 18.46 -5.60
CA GLY A 33 -12.58 17.19 -6.12
C GLY A 33 -11.70 17.39 -7.35
N LEU A 34 -12.15 18.17 -8.32
CA LEU A 34 -11.43 18.42 -9.57
C LEU A 34 -10.09 19.10 -9.31
N LEU A 35 -10.09 20.15 -8.49
CA LEU A 35 -8.88 20.88 -8.12
C LEU A 35 -7.91 20.02 -7.32
N LEU A 36 -8.39 19.19 -6.40
CA LEU A 36 -7.52 18.34 -5.59
C LEU A 36 -6.85 17.24 -6.43
N VAL A 37 -7.62 16.62 -7.33
CA VAL A 37 -7.08 15.63 -8.29
C VAL A 37 -6.06 16.27 -9.22
N ALA A 38 -6.39 17.43 -9.81
CA ALA A 38 -5.45 18.18 -10.66
C ALA A 38 -4.18 18.59 -9.89
N GLY A 39 -4.32 19.00 -8.63
CA GLY A 39 -3.23 19.32 -7.73
C GLY A 39 -2.29 18.14 -7.50
N PHE A 40 -2.82 16.96 -7.16
CA PHE A 40 -1.99 15.76 -6.97
C PHE A 40 -1.35 15.26 -8.27
N ILE A 41 -2.03 15.34 -9.43
CA ILE A 41 -1.42 15.02 -10.73
C ILE A 41 -0.24 15.95 -11.01
N ALA A 42 -0.44 17.27 -10.87
CA ALA A 42 0.62 18.25 -11.09
C ALA A 42 1.80 18.02 -10.14
N LEU A 43 1.53 17.72 -8.86
CA LEU A 43 2.55 17.42 -7.86
C LEU A 43 3.31 16.14 -8.20
N ALA A 44 2.60 15.06 -8.58
CA ALA A 44 3.19 13.79 -8.96
C ALA A 44 4.14 13.90 -10.16
N LEU A 45 3.81 14.76 -11.12
CA LEU A 45 4.66 15.07 -12.29
C LEU A 45 5.80 16.03 -11.95
N ALA A 46 5.57 17.02 -11.07
CA ALA A 46 6.57 17.98 -10.64
C ALA A 46 7.75 17.29 -9.92
N VAL A 47 7.47 16.41 -8.96
CA VAL A 47 8.51 15.76 -8.15
C VAL A 47 9.45 14.87 -8.97
N ARG A 48 9.03 14.37 -10.14
CA ARG A 48 9.89 13.56 -11.03
C ARG A 48 11.08 14.34 -11.57
N GLY A 49 11.00 15.66 -11.62
CA GLY A 49 12.08 16.54 -12.08
C GLY A 49 13.21 16.72 -11.09
N PHE A 50 12.99 16.41 -9.81
CA PHE A 50 13.96 16.61 -8.75
C PHE A 50 14.54 15.26 -8.31
N GLN A 51 15.86 15.08 -8.46
CA GLN A 51 16.53 13.80 -8.16
C GLN A 51 16.22 13.26 -6.75
N LYS A 52 16.15 14.15 -5.75
CA LYS A 52 15.84 13.78 -4.36
C LYS A 52 14.38 13.38 -4.13
N LEU A 53 13.45 13.87 -4.95
CA LEU A 53 12.00 13.70 -4.73
C LEU A 53 11.32 12.74 -5.71
N LYS A 54 12.04 12.28 -6.74
CA LYS A 54 11.50 11.42 -7.80
C LYS A 54 10.84 10.15 -7.26
N GLY A 55 11.33 9.58 -6.16
CA GLY A 55 10.77 8.39 -5.52
C GLY A 55 9.34 8.60 -4.98
N PHE A 56 8.98 9.82 -4.57
CA PHE A 56 7.64 10.13 -4.03
C PHE A 56 6.56 10.20 -5.11
N SER A 57 6.93 10.22 -6.40
CA SER A 57 5.96 10.29 -7.50
C SER A 57 4.95 9.15 -7.44
N PHE A 58 5.39 7.93 -7.12
CA PHE A 58 4.50 6.78 -6.99
C PHE A 58 3.46 6.98 -5.88
N THR A 59 3.92 7.40 -4.69
CA THR A 59 3.03 7.71 -3.55
C THR A 59 2.01 8.79 -3.91
N LEU A 60 2.43 9.84 -4.63
CA LEU A 60 1.52 10.91 -5.05
C LEU A 60 0.48 10.44 -6.06
N TRP A 61 0.82 9.51 -6.96
CA TRP A 61 -0.16 8.88 -7.84
C TRP A 61 -1.20 8.05 -7.06
N ILE A 62 -0.83 7.43 -5.94
CA ILE A 62 -1.79 6.77 -5.05
C ILE A 62 -2.76 7.81 -4.48
N PHE A 63 -2.27 8.95 -3.97
CA PHE A 63 -3.13 10.04 -3.49
C PHE A 63 -4.07 10.57 -4.58
N THR A 64 -3.59 10.73 -5.81
CA THR A 64 -4.42 11.07 -6.96
C THR A 64 -5.56 10.06 -7.14
N ALA A 65 -5.23 8.76 -7.19
CA ALA A 65 -6.21 7.71 -7.43
C ALA A 65 -7.25 7.61 -6.31
N VAL A 66 -6.83 7.70 -5.05
CA VAL A 66 -7.73 7.71 -3.87
C VAL A 66 -8.64 8.94 -3.90
N THR A 67 -8.09 10.11 -4.17
CA THR A 67 -8.90 11.35 -4.25
C THR A 67 -9.91 11.25 -5.38
N ALA A 68 -9.48 10.79 -6.57
CA ALA A 68 -10.36 10.64 -7.71
C ALA A 68 -11.48 9.63 -7.44
N SER A 69 -11.19 8.50 -6.79
CA SER A 69 -12.20 7.49 -6.45
C SER A 69 -13.16 7.94 -5.35
N MET A 70 -12.71 8.76 -4.40
CA MET A 70 -13.57 9.33 -3.36
C MET A 70 -14.56 10.37 -3.90
N PHE A 71 -14.11 11.26 -4.80
CA PHE A 71 -14.97 12.33 -5.34
C PHE A 71 -15.80 11.88 -6.56
N TYR A 72 -15.32 10.91 -7.32
CA TYR A 72 -15.98 10.44 -8.53
C TYR A 72 -16.10 8.90 -8.59
N PRO A 73 -16.69 8.26 -7.56
CA PRO A 73 -16.76 6.80 -7.45
C PRO A 73 -17.49 6.15 -8.64
N GLN A 74 -18.43 6.86 -9.28
CA GLN A 74 -19.18 6.35 -10.43
C GLN A 74 -18.30 5.86 -11.58
N TYR A 75 -17.09 6.43 -11.75
CA TYR A 75 -16.16 6.01 -12.80
C TYR A 75 -15.31 4.81 -12.41
N PHE A 76 -15.31 4.41 -11.14
CA PHE A 76 -14.44 3.36 -10.58
C PHE A 76 -15.21 2.16 -10.00
N LEU A 77 -16.53 2.23 -9.91
CA LEU A 77 -17.36 1.13 -9.43
C LEU A 77 -17.78 0.19 -10.56
N SER A 78 -18.24 0.75 -11.69
CA SER A 78 -18.77 -0.05 -12.81
C SER A 78 -18.71 0.68 -14.14
N ALA A 79 -18.54 -0.08 -15.22
CA ALA A 79 -18.77 0.37 -16.59
C ALA A 79 -19.94 -0.43 -17.19
N GLY A 80 -21.11 0.21 -17.32
CA GLY A 80 -22.33 -0.47 -17.73
C GLY A 80 -22.73 -1.56 -16.73
N SER A 81 -22.81 -2.81 -17.18
CA SER A 81 -23.11 -3.98 -16.33
C SER A 81 -21.88 -4.59 -15.64
N PHE A 82 -20.67 -4.16 -16.00
CA PHE A 82 -19.43 -4.75 -15.48
C PHE A 82 -18.96 -4.06 -14.20
N GLN A 83 -18.80 -4.81 -13.11
CA GLN A 83 -18.28 -4.29 -11.84
C GLN A 83 -16.76 -4.43 -11.76
N PHE A 84 -16.04 -3.33 -11.55
CA PHE A 84 -14.58 -3.33 -11.48
C PHE A 84 -14.01 -4.07 -10.27
N LYS A 85 -14.81 -4.30 -9.22
CA LYS A 85 -14.44 -5.16 -8.09
C LYS A 85 -13.98 -6.56 -8.54
N SER A 86 -14.56 -7.09 -9.61
CA SER A 86 -14.19 -8.39 -10.18
C SER A 86 -12.75 -8.44 -10.72
N LEU A 87 -12.16 -7.28 -11.05
CA LEU A 87 -10.79 -7.17 -11.53
C LEU A 87 -9.75 -7.20 -10.40
N ILE A 88 -10.15 -7.01 -9.13
CA ILE A 88 -9.20 -6.94 -8.01
C ILE A 88 -8.35 -8.21 -7.93
N VAL A 89 -8.99 -9.39 -7.94
CA VAL A 89 -8.27 -10.67 -7.83
C VAL A 89 -7.35 -10.93 -9.02
N PRO A 90 -7.79 -10.82 -10.29
CA PRO A 90 -6.90 -10.97 -11.45
C PRO A 90 -5.73 -9.98 -11.47
N LEU A 91 -5.95 -8.71 -11.11
CA LEU A 91 -4.88 -7.71 -11.07
C LEU A 91 -3.87 -8.03 -9.96
N LEU A 92 -4.32 -8.46 -8.79
CA LEU A 92 -3.43 -8.93 -7.73
C LEU A 92 -2.64 -10.16 -8.18
N GLN A 93 -3.26 -11.12 -8.88
CA GLN A 93 -2.55 -12.28 -9.43
C GLN A 93 -1.44 -11.87 -10.40
N ILE A 94 -1.69 -10.90 -11.30
CA ILE A 94 -0.66 -10.38 -12.22
C ILE A 94 0.47 -9.71 -11.44
N ILE A 95 0.16 -8.90 -10.43
CA ILE A 95 1.16 -8.24 -9.58
C ILE A 95 2.00 -9.28 -8.83
N MET A 96 1.37 -10.29 -8.22
CA MET A 96 2.07 -11.35 -7.49
C MET A 96 2.85 -12.29 -8.42
N PHE A 97 2.37 -12.52 -9.64
CA PHE A 97 3.14 -13.23 -10.66
C PHE A 97 4.39 -12.45 -11.07
N GLY A 98 4.26 -11.14 -11.36
CA GLY A 98 5.40 -10.29 -11.69
C GLY A 98 6.38 -10.12 -10.53
N MET A 99 5.91 -10.22 -9.29
CA MET A 99 6.76 -10.34 -8.10
C MET A 99 7.53 -11.65 -8.10
N GLY A 100 6.83 -12.78 -8.27
CA GLY A 100 7.44 -14.11 -8.26
C GLY A 100 8.44 -14.33 -9.39
N SER A 101 8.19 -13.77 -10.58
CA SER A 101 9.10 -13.90 -11.73
C SER A 101 10.43 -13.17 -11.57
N GLN A 102 10.52 -12.23 -10.61
CA GLN A 102 11.75 -11.52 -10.27
C GLN A 102 12.56 -12.22 -9.18
N MET A 103 11.98 -13.22 -8.49
CA MET A 103 12.69 -14.00 -7.47
C MET A 103 13.55 -15.07 -8.15
N SER A 104 14.80 -15.14 -7.73
CA SER A 104 15.74 -16.17 -8.17
C SER A 104 15.80 -17.32 -7.16
N PHE A 105 16.21 -18.52 -7.60
CA PHE A 105 16.53 -19.61 -6.68
C PHE A 105 17.67 -19.26 -5.71
N GLU A 106 18.51 -18.30 -6.08
CA GLU A 106 19.61 -17.80 -5.24
C GLU A 106 19.09 -16.99 -4.06
N ASP A 107 17.94 -16.32 -4.18
CA ASP A 107 17.28 -15.63 -3.05
C ASP A 107 16.83 -16.62 -1.96
N PHE A 108 16.50 -17.85 -2.34
CA PHE A 108 16.23 -18.95 -1.40
C PHE A 108 17.50 -19.52 -0.78
N SER A 109 18.66 -19.41 -1.43
CA SER A 109 19.95 -19.76 -0.83
C SER A 109 20.27 -18.90 0.40
N GLY A 110 19.70 -17.69 0.48
CA GLY A 110 19.79 -16.81 1.65
C GLY A 110 19.26 -17.46 2.93
N VAL A 111 18.26 -18.33 2.83
CA VAL A 111 17.71 -19.11 3.96
C VAL A 111 18.76 -20.03 4.56
N ILE A 112 19.49 -20.73 3.68
CA ILE A 112 20.52 -21.70 4.07
C ILE A 112 21.76 -20.98 4.61
N LYS A 113 22.10 -19.82 4.01
CA LYS A 113 23.26 -19.01 4.42
C LYS A 113 23.03 -18.26 5.73
N MET A 114 21.81 -17.83 6.02
CA MET A 114 21.48 -16.97 7.17
C MET A 114 20.20 -17.40 7.92
N PRO A 115 20.06 -18.66 8.36
CA PRO A 115 18.81 -19.20 8.89
C PRO A 115 18.31 -18.47 10.14
N LYS A 116 19.23 -18.07 11.03
CA LYS A 116 18.88 -17.31 12.24
C LYS A 116 18.27 -15.95 11.90
N GLY A 117 18.84 -15.23 10.93
CA GLY A 117 18.35 -13.90 10.53
C GLY A 117 16.97 -13.98 9.89
N VAL A 118 16.76 -14.98 9.03
CA VAL A 118 15.47 -15.23 8.38
C VAL A 118 14.40 -15.58 9.41
N PHE A 119 14.70 -16.50 10.34
CA PHE A 119 13.75 -16.87 11.40
C PHE A 119 13.36 -15.67 12.25
N VAL A 120 14.34 -14.87 12.71
CA VAL A 120 14.07 -13.66 13.50
C VAL A 120 13.24 -12.66 12.69
N GLY A 121 13.55 -12.46 11.40
CA GLY A 121 12.79 -11.55 10.54
C GLY A 121 11.33 -11.96 10.35
N VAL A 122 11.10 -13.23 9.99
CA VAL A 122 9.74 -13.77 9.79
C VAL A 122 8.94 -13.80 11.10
N PHE A 123 9.56 -14.25 12.19
CA PHE A 123 8.91 -14.30 13.50
C PHE A 123 8.57 -12.89 13.99
N SER A 124 9.49 -11.94 13.88
CA SER A 124 9.25 -10.55 14.28
C SER A 124 8.17 -9.89 13.43
N HIS A 125 8.12 -10.17 12.12
CA HIS A 125 7.06 -9.66 11.23
C HIS A 125 5.68 -10.11 11.70
N TYR A 126 5.49 -11.43 11.86
CA TYR A 126 4.21 -12.03 12.24
C TYR A 126 3.87 -11.89 13.73
N LEU A 127 4.80 -11.40 14.55
CA LEU A 127 4.52 -11.05 15.94
C LEU A 127 4.19 -9.56 16.08
N ILE A 128 5.07 -8.68 15.59
CA ILE A 128 4.98 -7.24 15.85
C ILE A 128 3.84 -6.61 15.06
N MET A 129 3.73 -6.87 13.76
CA MET A 129 2.75 -6.18 12.90
C MET A 129 1.30 -6.50 13.29
N PRO A 130 0.90 -7.76 13.54
CA PRO A 130 -0.46 -8.08 13.97
C PRO A 130 -0.79 -7.51 15.36
N LEU A 131 0.18 -7.56 16.29
CA LEU A 131 -0.02 -7.00 17.63
C LEU A 131 -0.18 -5.49 17.60
N VAL A 132 0.61 -4.79 16.77
CA VAL A 132 0.44 -3.34 16.57
C VAL A 132 -0.94 -3.03 15.99
N GLY A 133 -1.38 -3.76 14.95
CA GLY A 133 -2.71 -3.61 14.37
C GLY A 133 -3.83 -3.83 15.40
N PHE A 134 -3.71 -4.88 16.22
CA PHE A 134 -4.64 -5.17 17.31
C PHE A 134 -4.65 -4.08 18.40
N CYS A 135 -3.47 -3.62 18.83
CA CYS A 135 -3.36 -2.54 19.82
C CYS A 135 -4.01 -1.25 19.31
N ILE A 136 -3.76 -0.88 18.05
CA ILE A 136 -4.41 0.28 17.42
C ILE A 136 -5.93 0.09 17.40
N ALA A 137 -6.42 -1.08 16.97
CA ALA A 137 -7.84 -1.39 16.93
C ALA A 137 -8.52 -1.25 18.31
N ARG A 138 -7.85 -1.71 19.38
CA ARG A 138 -8.35 -1.64 20.75
C ARG A 138 -8.28 -0.23 21.34
N ILE A 139 -7.17 0.50 21.16
CA ILE A 139 -6.97 1.83 21.76
C ILE A 139 -7.99 2.84 21.20
N PHE A 140 -8.23 2.79 19.89
CA PHE A 140 -9.10 3.76 19.22
C PHE A 140 -10.58 3.33 19.17
N ASN A 141 -10.90 2.11 19.63
CA ASN A 141 -12.27 1.56 19.66
C ASN A 141 -13.00 1.71 18.31
N PHE A 142 -12.36 1.25 17.24
CA PHE A 142 -12.98 1.31 15.91
C PHE A 142 -14.20 0.37 15.79
N PRO A 143 -15.13 0.68 14.87
CA PRO A 143 -16.15 -0.27 14.44
C PRO A 143 -15.53 -1.63 14.06
N PRO A 144 -16.21 -2.75 14.32
CA PRO A 144 -15.63 -4.09 14.16
C PRO A 144 -15.03 -4.35 12.78
N GLU A 145 -15.66 -3.88 11.71
CA GLU A 145 -15.21 -4.06 10.33
C GLU A 145 -13.89 -3.31 10.06
N ILE A 146 -13.76 -2.10 10.62
CA ILE A 146 -12.55 -1.29 10.50
C ILE A 146 -11.42 -1.90 11.34
N ALA A 147 -11.73 -2.32 12.57
CA ALA A 147 -10.79 -3.01 13.45
C ALA A 147 -10.23 -4.27 12.78
N ALA A 148 -11.10 -5.11 12.21
CA ALA A 148 -10.70 -6.30 11.47
C ALA A 148 -9.83 -5.98 10.25
N GLY A 149 -10.15 -4.91 9.51
CA GLY A 149 -9.33 -4.42 8.40
C GLY A 149 -7.92 -4.00 8.84
N ILE A 150 -7.79 -3.28 9.96
CA ILE A 150 -6.50 -2.86 10.52
C ILE A 150 -5.67 -4.08 10.96
N ILE A 151 -6.30 -5.04 11.63
CA ILE A 151 -5.65 -6.29 12.05
C ILE A 151 -5.19 -7.08 10.82
N LEU A 152 -6.02 -7.17 9.79
CA LEU A 152 -5.69 -7.85 8.53
C LEU A 152 -4.45 -7.23 7.88
N ILE A 153 -4.35 -5.90 7.83
CA ILE A 153 -3.16 -5.19 7.34
C ILE A 153 -1.90 -5.60 8.12
N GLY A 154 -2.02 -5.83 9.43
CA GLY A 154 -0.91 -6.33 10.25
C GLY A 154 -0.57 -7.81 10.02
N CYS A 155 -1.56 -8.62 9.63
CA CYS A 155 -1.40 -10.07 9.43
C CYS A 155 -0.85 -10.46 8.06
N VAL A 156 -0.99 -9.60 7.04
CA VAL A 156 -0.50 -9.91 5.69
C VAL A 156 1.03 -9.88 5.61
N PRO A 157 1.64 -10.65 4.68
CA PRO A 157 3.09 -10.68 4.50
C PRO A 157 3.66 -9.34 3.99
N SER A 158 4.98 -9.18 4.07
CA SER A 158 5.65 -7.96 3.62
C SER A 158 5.54 -7.76 2.11
N GLY A 159 5.20 -6.52 1.68
CA GLY A 159 5.05 -6.17 0.27
C GLY A 159 6.37 -5.78 -0.41
N LEU A 160 6.41 -5.89 -1.75
CA LEU A 160 7.56 -5.58 -2.62
C LEU A 160 8.32 -4.28 -2.31
N ALA A 161 7.59 -3.21 -1.95
CA ALA A 161 8.18 -1.91 -1.71
C ALA A 161 9.21 -1.94 -0.57
N SER A 162 9.09 -2.86 0.39
CA SER A 162 10.06 -3.01 1.48
C SER A 162 11.46 -3.38 0.98
N ASN A 163 11.56 -4.11 -0.14
CA ASN A 163 12.86 -4.52 -0.70
C ASN A 163 13.59 -3.31 -1.29
N VAL A 164 12.86 -2.45 -2.00
CA VAL A 164 13.40 -1.17 -2.51
C VAL A 164 13.86 -0.28 -1.36
N MET A 165 13.05 -0.17 -0.31
CA MET A 165 13.41 0.65 0.86
C MET A 165 14.63 0.08 1.60
N SER A 166 14.74 -1.25 1.71
CA SER A 166 15.90 -1.92 2.30
C SER A 166 17.18 -1.62 1.51
N PHE A 167 17.11 -1.66 0.18
CA PHE A 167 18.23 -1.28 -0.68
C PHE A 167 18.65 0.18 -0.47
N LEU A 168 17.68 1.11 -0.48
CA LEU A 168 17.95 2.55 -0.26
C LEU A 168 18.53 2.83 1.14
N ALA A 169 18.09 2.08 2.15
CA ALA A 169 18.60 2.16 3.50
C ALA A 169 19.99 1.50 3.69
N LYS A 170 20.57 0.92 2.62
CA LYS A 170 21.81 0.12 2.67
C LYS A 170 21.72 -1.05 3.65
N ALA A 171 20.52 -1.59 3.84
CA ALA A 171 20.28 -2.78 4.62
C ALA A 171 20.67 -4.04 3.83
N ASN A 172 20.60 -5.20 4.48
CA ASN A 172 20.83 -6.47 3.81
C ASN A 172 19.64 -6.81 2.89
N LEU A 173 19.77 -6.47 1.60
CA LEU A 173 18.75 -6.71 0.59
C LEU A 173 18.43 -8.20 0.43
N ALA A 174 19.45 -9.06 0.44
CA ALA A 174 19.26 -10.50 0.33
C ALA A 174 18.36 -11.02 1.47
N LEU A 175 18.64 -10.61 2.71
CA LEU A 175 17.82 -10.97 3.86
C LEU A 175 16.37 -10.44 3.72
N ALA A 176 16.19 -9.20 3.27
CA ALA A 176 14.86 -8.61 3.09
C ALA A 176 14.03 -9.37 2.04
N VAL A 177 14.64 -9.71 0.91
CA VAL A 177 14.01 -10.51 -0.15
C VAL A 177 13.65 -11.90 0.37
N THR A 178 14.56 -12.58 1.07
CA THR A 178 14.32 -13.91 1.64
C THR A 178 13.19 -13.90 2.68
N VAL A 179 13.16 -12.93 3.59
CA VAL A 179 12.07 -12.78 4.59
C VAL A 179 10.73 -12.50 3.89
N GLY A 180 10.72 -11.64 2.87
CA GLY A 180 9.53 -11.38 2.04
C GLY A 180 9.01 -12.63 1.33
N ALA A 181 9.90 -13.42 0.73
CA ALA A 181 9.55 -14.66 0.05
C ALA A 181 8.96 -15.70 1.01
N ILE A 182 9.63 -15.97 2.13
CA ILE A 182 9.14 -16.95 3.13
C ILE A 182 7.84 -16.48 3.77
N SER A 183 7.74 -15.20 4.16
CA SER A 183 6.50 -14.70 4.74
C SER A 183 5.33 -14.85 3.75
N THR A 184 5.54 -14.53 2.47
CA THR A 184 4.53 -14.74 1.42
C THR A 184 4.14 -16.21 1.28
N LEU A 185 5.10 -17.13 1.27
CA LEU A 185 4.84 -18.56 1.19
C LEU A 185 4.06 -19.11 2.40
N LEU A 186 4.34 -18.59 3.59
CA LEU A 186 3.65 -18.97 4.84
C LEU A 186 2.27 -18.32 4.98
N SER A 187 2.02 -17.23 4.25
CA SER A 187 0.83 -16.40 4.42
C SER A 187 -0.52 -17.11 4.27
N PRO A 188 -0.71 -18.12 3.38
CA PRO A 188 -1.98 -18.84 3.29
C PRO A 188 -2.38 -19.57 4.58
N PHE A 189 -1.41 -19.87 5.46
CA PHE A 189 -1.67 -20.53 6.74
C PHE A 189 -1.61 -19.55 7.91
N VAL A 190 -0.60 -18.67 7.91
CA VAL A 190 -0.34 -17.78 9.04
C VAL A 190 -1.34 -16.63 9.08
N THR A 191 -1.71 -16.03 7.94
CA THR A 191 -2.64 -14.90 7.89
C THR A 191 -4.03 -15.29 8.40
N PRO A 192 -4.68 -16.39 7.94
CA PRO A 192 -5.99 -16.77 8.45
C PRO A 192 -5.95 -17.21 9.92
N MET A 193 -4.85 -17.85 10.37
CA MET A 193 -4.66 -18.22 11.77
C MET A 193 -4.61 -16.99 12.68
N LEU A 194 -3.79 -15.99 12.32
CA LEU A 194 -3.68 -14.73 13.08
C LEU A 194 -4.98 -13.93 13.04
N MET A 195 -5.67 -13.89 11.90
CA MET A 195 -6.98 -13.25 11.79
C MET A 195 -8.02 -13.94 12.65
N LYS A 196 -8.03 -15.27 12.71
CA LYS A 196 -8.94 -16.00 13.60
C LYS A 196 -8.65 -15.71 15.07
N TRP A 197 -7.37 -15.59 15.43
CA TRP A 197 -6.96 -15.33 16.81
C TRP A 197 -7.21 -13.88 17.27
N LEU A 198 -6.86 -12.90 16.44
CA LEU A 198 -6.93 -11.48 16.78
C LEU A 198 -8.19 -10.80 16.24
N GLY A 199 -8.53 -11.05 14.97
CA GLY A 199 -9.68 -10.46 14.28
C GLY A 199 -11.01 -11.15 14.57
N GLY A 200 -10.99 -12.41 15.00
CA GLY A 200 -12.20 -13.22 15.27
C GLY A 200 -13.10 -12.70 16.39
N GLN A 201 -12.61 -11.76 17.21
CA GLN A 201 -13.42 -11.06 18.21
C GLN A 201 -14.26 -9.91 17.61
N TYR A 202 -13.97 -9.50 16.37
CA TYR A 202 -14.63 -8.40 15.68
C TYR A 202 -15.53 -8.88 14.54
N ILE A 203 -15.09 -9.89 13.78
CA ILE A 203 -15.83 -10.45 12.64
C ILE A 203 -15.72 -11.97 12.62
N GLU A 204 -16.66 -12.62 11.92
CA GLU A 204 -16.52 -14.05 11.62
C GLU A 204 -15.37 -14.28 10.63
N VAL A 205 -14.41 -15.11 11.01
CA VAL A 205 -13.23 -15.43 10.19
C VAL A 205 -13.24 -16.91 9.82
N SER A 206 -13.47 -17.18 8.55
CA SER A 206 -13.39 -18.51 7.96
C SER A 206 -11.99 -18.79 7.41
N PHE A 207 -11.27 -19.70 8.09
CA PHE A 207 -9.90 -20.07 7.73
C PHE A 207 -9.76 -20.56 6.29
N TRP A 208 -10.71 -21.36 5.80
CA TRP A 208 -10.62 -22.02 4.49
C TRP A 208 -10.92 -21.12 3.29
N SER A 209 -11.55 -19.97 3.52
CA SER A 209 -11.94 -19.06 2.44
C SER A 209 -11.02 -17.84 2.31
N MET A 210 -10.09 -17.65 3.25
CA MET A 210 -9.06 -16.61 3.22
C MET A 210 -7.76 -17.16 2.65
#